data_AF-A0A421JVS2-F1
#
_entry.id   AF-A0A421JVS2-F1
#
_cell.length_a   1.000
_cell.length_b   1.000
_cell.length_c   1.000
_cell.angle_alpha   90.00
_cell.angle_beta   90.00
_cell.angle_gamma   90.00
#
_symmetry.space_group_name_H-M   'P 1'
#
loop_
_entity.id
_entity.type
_entity.pdbx_description
1 polymer ?
#
loop_
_entity_poly.entity_id
_entity_poly.type
_entity_poly.pdbx_seq_one_letter_code
_entity_poly.pdbx_strand_id
1 'polypeptide(L)'
;MMAYRDIVPIGTSLIIGAASFGLGVVYSSWPYDVNTLWKYQEGAVEKSIAHYQQWANSPMYVHYTLHFVAGLGLLGSFIKLYKPNDDAKYFEYGSLGLLMVGVIIYLTNLRTGVNSCISGNWGEVDVTTGVNVMAASQVMIVFALVGVLVLQAGLYYAEWYENKLKEEFYKEEAAEAAAAAENQAREEEEAQAETQEEEKAEASGSARKTKQTARKRKS
;
A
#
# COMPACT_ATOMS: atom_id res chain seq x y z
N MET A 1 -4.84 15.99 -16.96
CA MET A 1 -5.63 15.98 -15.71
C MET A 1 -5.25 14.70 -14.97
N MET A 2 -4.73 14.75 -13.74
CA MET A 2 -4.34 13.53 -13.01
C MET A 2 -5.58 12.71 -12.67
N ALA A 3 -5.56 11.41 -12.93
CA ALA A 3 -6.63 10.52 -12.53
C ALA A 3 -6.52 10.21 -11.03
N TYR A 4 -7.64 9.86 -10.38
CA TYR A 4 -7.63 9.51 -8.96
C TYR A 4 -6.63 8.37 -8.64
N ARG A 5 -6.52 7.39 -9.54
CA ARG A 5 -5.57 6.27 -9.41
C ARG A 5 -4.11 6.73 -9.31
N ASP A 6 -3.77 7.86 -9.91
CA ASP A 6 -2.41 8.40 -9.89
C ASP A 6 -2.08 9.06 -8.53
N ILE A 7 -3.10 9.45 -7.76
CA ILE A 7 -2.96 10.12 -6.46
C ILE A 7 -2.96 9.10 -5.31
N VAL A 8 -3.52 7.91 -5.50
CA VAL A 8 -3.55 6.85 -4.46
C VAL A 8 -2.14 6.49 -3.94
N PRO A 9 -1.11 6.30 -4.79
CA PRO A 9 0.26 6.06 -4.32
C PRO A 9 0.83 7.21 -3.49
N ILE A 10 0.47 8.46 -3.85
CA ILE A 10 0.86 9.65 -3.07
C ILE A 10 0.26 9.55 -1.67
N GLY A 11 -1.02 9.15 -1.56
CA GLY A 11 -1.67 8.89 -0.28
C GLY A 11 -0.89 7.88 0.58
N THR A 12 -0.48 6.76 -0.01
CA THR A 12 0.35 5.74 0.68
C THR A 12 1.68 6.33 1.16
N SER A 13 2.38 7.09 0.31
CA SER A 13 3.65 7.72 0.68
C SER A 13 3.50 8.73 1.82
N LEU A 14 2.42 9.51 1.84
CA LEU A 14 2.13 10.45 2.92
C LEU A 14 1.87 9.74 4.25
N ILE A 15 1.11 8.64 4.24
CA ILE A 15 0.84 7.82 5.44
C ILE A 15 2.14 7.24 5.99
N ILE A 16 2.92 6.57 5.14
CA ILE A 16 4.19 5.94 5.55
C ILE A 16 5.18 7.01 6.04
N GLY A 17 5.33 8.11 5.30
CA GLY A 17 6.22 9.20 5.67
C GLY A 17 5.86 9.81 7.02
N ALA A 18 4.57 10.04 7.28
CA ALA A 18 4.10 10.56 8.56
C ALA A 18 4.32 9.58 9.71
N ALA A 19 4.03 8.29 9.52
CA ALA A 19 4.26 7.27 10.53
C ALA A 19 5.76 7.10 10.86
N SER A 20 6.63 7.06 9.85
CA SER A 20 8.08 6.98 10.04
C SER A 20 8.65 8.22 10.72
N PHE A 21 8.20 9.41 10.35
CA PHE A 21 8.59 10.65 11.04
C PHE A 21 8.14 10.64 12.50
N GLY A 22 6.88 10.23 12.77
CA GLY A 22 6.36 10.09 14.13
C GLY A 22 7.17 9.10 14.97
N LEU A 23 7.57 7.95 14.41
CA LEU A 23 8.46 7.01 15.09
C LEU A 23 9.83 7.64 15.41
N GLY A 24 10.37 8.46 14.51
CA GLY A 24 11.59 9.23 14.77
C GLY A 24 11.44 10.23 15.92
N VAL A 25 10.29 10.90 16.01
CA VAL A 25 9.95 11.80 17.11
C VAL A 25 9.90 11.04 18.43
N VAL A 26 9.21 9.89 18.47
CA VAL A 26 9.14 9.07 19.70
C VAL A 26 10.53 8.52 20.08
N TYR A 27 11.31 8.07 19.09
CA TYR A 27 12.68 7.59 19.31
C TYR A 27 13.56 8.65 20.00
N SER A 28 13.36 9.94 19.70
CA SER A 28 14.12 11.02 20.34
C SER A 28 13.91 11.13 21.85
N SER A 29 12.77 10.66 22.38
CA SER A 29 12.46 10.62 23.82
C SER A 29 12.93 9.33 24.51
N TRP A 30 13.22 8.28 23.72
CA TRP A 30 13.57 6.95 24.23
C TRP A 30 14.74 6.93 25.24
N PRO A 31 15.84 7.69 25.04
CA PRO A 31 16.95 7.70 25.99
C PRO A 31 16.59 8.21 27.39
N TYR A 32 15.48 8.94 27.52
CA TYR A 32 14.98 9.46 28.79
C TYR A 32 13.95 8.49 29.39
N ASP A 33 12.93 8.14 28.60
CA ASP A 33 11.82 7.30 29.03
C ASP A 33 12.26 5.88 29.45
N VAL A 34 13.32 5.33 28.84
CA VAL A 34 13.81 3.99 29.22
C VAL A 34 14.30 3.93 30.67
N ASN A 35 14.84 5.04 31.15
CA ASN A 35 15.43 5.16 32.47
C ASN A 35 14.37 5.40 33.56
N THR A 36 13.17 5.86 33.19
CA THR A 36 12.04 6.00 34.11
C THR A 36 11.19 4.75 34.14
N LEU A 37 10.88 4.15 32.98
CA LEU A 37 9.89 3.07 32.88
C LEU A 37 10.44 1.66 33.18
N TRP A 38 11.72 1.39 32.89
CA TRP A 38 12.29 0.04 33.07
C TRP A 38 13.54 -0.03 33.94
N LYS A 39 14.45 0.95 33.83
CA LYS A 39 15.74 0.89 34.55
C LYS A 39 15.71 1.57 35.92
N TYR A 40 14.76 2.48 36.15
CA TYR A 40 14.60 3.21 37.42
C TYR A 40 15.92 3.85 37.90
N GLN A 41 16.63 4.53 37.00
CA GLN A 41 17.91 5.15 37.35
C GLN A 41 17.69 6.36 38.27
N GLU A 42 18.63 6.60 39.18
CA GLU A 42 18.62 7.80 40.01
C GLU A 42 18.69 9.07 39.13
N GLY A 43 17.84 10.05 39.42
CA GLY A 43 17.75 11.28 38.63
C GLY A 43 17.04 11.14 37.27
N ALA A 44 16.46 9.98 36.95
CA ALA A 44 15.83 9.75 35.64
C ALA A 44 14.57 10.59 35.43
N VAL A 45 13.75 10.75 36.45
CA VAL A 45 12.50 11.52 36.39
C VAL A 45 12.81 12.99 36.09
N GLU A 46 13.81 13.55 36.76
CA GLU A 46 14.28 14.93 36.58
C GLU A 46 14.82 15.15 35.16
N LYS A 47 15.59 14.19 34.63
CA LYS A 47 16.10 14.24 33.25
C LYS A 47 14.95 14.20 32.23
N SER A 48 13.95 13.35 32.44
CA SER A 48 12.77 13.29 31.57
C SER A 48 11.95 14.58 31.63
N ILE A 49 11.75 15.16 32.81
CA ILE A 49 11.08 16.47 32.96
C ILE A 49 11.84 17.55 32.20
N ALA A 50 13.17 17.63 32.38
CA ALA A 50 14.00 18.61 31.68
C ALA A 50 13.91 18.46 30.15
N HIS A 51 13.90 17.22 29.64
CA HIS A 51 13.68 16.93 28.22
C HIS A 51 12.33 17.45 27.73
N TYR A 52 11.24 17.12 28.43
CA TYR A 52 9.89 17.57 28.04
C TYR A 52 9.72 19.08 28.17
N GLN A 53 10.33 19.72 29.17
CA GLN A 53 10.37 21.18 29.30
C GLN A 53 11.14 21.83 28.15
N GLN A 54 12.29 21.28 27.75
CA GLN A 54 13.06 21.78 26.60
C GLN A 54 12.23 21.69 25.32
N TRP A 55 11.55 20.57 25.10
CA TRP A 55 10.66 20.41 23.96
C TRP A 55 9.51 21.42 24.00
N ALA A 56 8.88 21.63 25.15
CA ALA A 56 7.77 22.57 25.31
C ALA A 56 8.14 24.04 25.08
N ASN A 57 9.35 24.42 25.50
CA ASN A 57 9.88 25.78 25.34
C ASN A 57 10.59 25.98 24.00
N SER A 58 10.58 24.97 23.13
CA SER A 58 11.16 25.09 21.80
C SER A 58 10.37 26.12 20.96
N PRO A 59 11.03 26.81 20.00
CA PRO A 59 10.34 27.74 19.12
C PRO A 59 9.15 27.08 18.40
N MET A 60 8.08 27.85 18.21
CA MET A 60 6.79 27.33 17.74
C MET A 60 6.86 26.57 16.40
N TYR A 61 7.80 26.93 15.51
CA TYR A 61 8.01 26.24 14.24
C TYR A 61 8.38 24.76 14.41
N VAL A 62 9.01 24.38 15.53
CA VAL A 62 9.33 22.97 15.83
C VAL A 62 8.04 22.16 16.00
N HIS A 63 7.07 22.71 16.73
CA HIS A 63 5.78 22.07 16.91
C HIS A 63 4.97 22.08 15.61
N TYR A 64 5.03 23.15 14.80
CA TYR A 64 4.33 23.20 13.52
C TYR A 64 4.80 22.09 12.57
N THR A 65 6.09 21.78 12.53
CA THR A 65 6.61 20.66 11.73
C THR A 65 5.95 19.34 12.12
N LEU A 66 5.84 19.04 13.42
CA LEU A 66 5.18 17.82 13.90
C LEU A 66 3.71 17.74 13.45
N HIS A 67 2.95 18.80 13.69
CA HIS A 67 1.51 18.84 13.36
C HIS A 67 1.29 18.82 11.84
N PHE A 68 2.17 19.47 11.08
CA PHE A 68 2.12 19.46 9.62
C PHE A 68 2.32 18.05 9.07
N VAL A 69 3.35 17.33 9.54
CA VAL A 69 3.62 15.96 9.09
C VAL A 69 2.51 15.00 9.53
N ALA A 70 1.97 15.15 10.75
CA ALA A 70 0.79 14.40 11.18
C ALA A 70 -0.43 14.68 10.29
N GLY A 71 -0.65 15.95 9.93
CA GLY A 71 -1.69 16.38 9.00
C GLY A 71 -1.54 15.79 7.60
N LEU A 72 -0.31 15.67 7.10
CA LEU A 72 -0.02 14.99 5.83
C LEU A 72 -0.39 13.50 5.88
N GLY A 73 -0.11 12.82 7.00
CA GLY A 73 -0.52 11.43 7.20
C GLY A 73 -2.04 11.26 7.12
N LEU A 74 -2.78 12.12 7.82
CA LEU A 74 -4.26 12.13 7.77
C LEU A 74 -4.79 12.47 6.37
N LEU A 75 -4.18 13.44 5.69
CA LEU A 75 -4.51 13.77 4.31
C LEU A 75 -4.31 12.55 3.39
N GLY A 76 -3.20 11.82 3.56
CA GLY A 76 -2.95 10.59 2.83
C GLY A 76 -4.03 9.54 3.05
N SER A 77 -4.48 9.35 4.30
CA SER A 77 -5.62 8.47 4.61
C SER A 77 -6.91 8.93 3.93
N PHE A 78 -7.24 10.23 3.96
CA PHE A 78 -8.45 10.73 3.31
C PHE A 78 -8.41 10.62 1.79
N ILE A 79 -7.24 10.78 1.16
CA ILE A 79 -7.05 10.52 -0.27
C ILE A 79 -7.47 9.08 -0.60
N LYS A 80 -7.00 8.09 0.17
CA LYS A 80 -7.29 6.66 -0.11
C LYS A 80 -8.72 6.27 0.25
N LEU A 81 -9.35 6.96 1.20
CA LEU A 81 -10.72 6.71 1.62
C LEU A 81 -11.81 7.35 0.74
N TYR A 82 -11.46 8.26 -0.17
CA TYR A 82 -12.45 8.93 -1.02
C TYR A 82 -13.19 7.96 -1.95
N LYS A 83 -12.46 7.00 -2.53
CA LYS A 83 -13.02 5.88 -3.30
C LYS A 83 -12.28 4.60 -2.88
N PRO A 84 -12.73 3.95 -1.79
CA PRO A 84 -12.04 2.80 -1.24
C PRO A 84 -12.23 1.59 -2.15
N ASN A 85 -11.15 0.84 -2.39
CA ASN A 85 -11.22 -0.47 -3.02
C ASN A 85 -11.78 -1.48 -2.03
N ASP A 86 -12.76 -2.29 -2.43
CA ASP A 86 -13.45 -3.24 -1.55
C ASP A 86 -12.51 -4.26 -0.91
N ASP A 87 -11.45 -4.64 -1.60
CA ASP A 87 -10.45 -5.60 -1.13
C ASP A 87 -9.43 -4.96 -0.17
N ALA A 88 -9.19 -3.64 -0.31
CA ALA A 88 -8.16 -2.91 0.45
C ALA A 88 -8.73 -2.09 1.62
N LYS A 89 -10.04 -1.85 1.66
CA LYS A 89 -10.67 -0.87 2.57
C LYS A 89 -10.37 -1.12 4.05
N TYR A 90 -10.26 -2.37 4.48
CA TYR A 90 -9.95 -2.70 5.88
C TYR A 90 -8.52 -2.37 6.28
N PHE A 91 -7.56 -2.50 5.36
CA PHE A 91 -6.18 -2.04 5.60
C PHE A 91 -6.13 -0.52 5.74
N GLU A 92 -6.90 0.20 4.93
CA GLU A 92 -7.01 1.66 4.98
C GLU A 92 -7.69 2.16 6.25
N TYR A 93 -8.85 1.59 6.62
CA TYR A 93 -9.55 1.94 7.85
C TYR A 93 -8.72 1.60 9.09
N GLY A 94 -8.05 0.45 9.10
CA GLY A 94 -7.15 0.08 10.18
C GLY A 94 -5.97 1.05 10.31
N SER A 95 -5.37 1.45 9.19
CA SER A 95 -4.25 2.40 9.17
C SER A 95 -4.67 3.78 9.66
N LEU A 96 -5.82 4.30 9.22
CA LEU A 96 -6.37 5.55 9.74
C LEU A 96 -6.68 5.42 11.24
N GLY A 97 -7.30 4.33 11.66
CA GLY A 97 -7.64 4.09 13.06
C GLY A 97 -6.41 4.12 13.97
N LEU A 98 -5.35 3.42 13.58
CA LEU A 98 -4.09 3.41 14.34
C LEU A 98 -3.38 4.77 14.32
N LEU A 99 -3.39 5.48 13.18
CA LEU A 99 -2.86 6.83 13.11
C LEU A 99 -3.62 7.78 14.06
N MET A 100 -4.95 7.67 14.09
CA MET A 100 -5.80 8.43 15.01
C MET A 100 -5.55 8.09 16.47
N VAL A 101 -5.35 6.81 16.81
CA VAL A 101 -4.95 6.41 18.17
C VAL A 101 -3.66 7.12 18.58
N GLY A 102 -2.65 7.15 17.70
CA GLY A 102 -1.41 7.89 17.96
C GLY A 102 -1.63 9.39 18.19
N VAL A 103 -2.45 10.03 17.35
CA VAL A 103 -2.80 11.46 17.50
C VAL A 103 -3.56 11.72 18.80
N ILE A 104 -4.51 10.87 19.16
CA ILE A 104 -5.30 11.02 20.39
C ILE A 104 -4.39 10.91 21.60
N ILE A 105 -3.55 9.86 21.70
CA ILE A 105 -2.61 9.69 22.82
C ILE A 105 -1.64 10.88 22.91
N TYR A 106 -1.16 11.38 21.77
CA TYR A 106 -0.35 12.59 21.73
C TYR A 106 -1.07 13.80 22.36
N LEU A 107 -2.32 14.05 21.97
CA LEU A 107 -3.09 15.21 22.46
C LEU A 107 -3.49 15.06 23.92
N THR A 108 -3.96 13.88 24.34
CA THR A 108 -4.53 13.69 25.68
C THR A 108 -3.46 13.44 26.73
N ASN A 109 -2.41 12.69 26.39
CA ASN A 109 -1.43 12.24 27.37
C ASN A 109 -0.14 13.06 27.28
N LEU A 110 0.46 13.18 26.09
CA LEU A 110 1.74 13.87 25.97
C LEU A 110 1.60 15.39 26.09
N ARG A 111 0.70 16.01 25.33
CA ARG A 111 0.51 17.47 25.41
C ARG A 111 0.11 17.87 26.82
N THR A 112 -0.84 17.17 27.45
CA THR A 112 -1.25 17.43 28.84
C THR A 112 -0.07 17.25 29.80
N GLY A 113 0.64 16.12 29.73
CA GLY A 113 1.79 15.83 30.60
C GLY A 113 2.93 16.84 30.43
N VAL A 114 3.19 17.33 29.22
CA VAL A 114 4.18 18.39 28.99
C VAL A 114 3.77 19.71 29.66
N ASN A 115 2.48 20.05 29.71
CA ASN A 115 2.05 21.22 30.51
C ASN A 115 2.23 20.98 32.01
N SER A 116 2.05 19.75 32.49
CA SER A 116 2.36 19.39 33.88
C SER A 116 3.86 19.53 34.17
N CYS A 117 4.74 19.15 33.24
CA CYS A 117 6.19 19.38 33.36
C CYS A 117 6.54 20.87 33.49
N ILE A 118 5.83 21.76 32.79
CA ILE A 118 6.06 23.22 32.87
C ILE A 118 5.47 23.80 34.16
N SER A 119 4.21 23.46 34.46
CA SER A 119 3.45 24.08 35.56
C SER A 119 3.78 23.50 36.93
N GLY A 120 4.38 22.30 36.98
CA GLY A 120 4.57 21.53 38.21
C GLY A 120 3.27 20.95 38.77
N ASN A 121 2.13 21.12 38.08
CA ASN A 121 0.84 20.62 38.52
C ASN A 121 0.52 19.28 37.87
N TRP A 122 0.56 18.22 38.67
CA TRP A 122 0.29 16.84 38.26
C TRP A 122 -1.11 16.34 38.71
N GLY A 123 -1.92 17.21 39.30
CA GLY A 123 -3.25 16.86 39.77
C GLY A 123 -3.21 15.86 40.93
N GLU A 124 -3.92 14.74 40.78
CA GLU A 124 -4.05 13.70 41.81
C GLU A 124 -2.89 12.68 41.82
N VAL A 125 -2.02 12.73 40.81
CA VAL A 125 -0.87 11.80 40.71
C VAL A 125 0.42 12.50 41.10
N ASP A 126 1.36 11.74 41.66
CA ASP A 126 2.70 12.24 41.90
C ASP A 126 3.50 12.38 40.59
N VAL A 127 4.57 13.16 40.65
CA VAL A 127 5.43 13.47 39.50
C VAL A 127 5.98 12.22 38.82
N THR A 128 6.43 11.23 39.60
CA THR A 128 7.05 10.01 39.06
C THR A 128 6.01 9.19 38.30
N THR A 129 4.83 9.01 38.88
CA THR A 129 3.72 8.33 38.21
C THR A 129 3.32 9.05 36.92
N GLY A 130 3.20 10.39 36.97
CA GLY A 130 2.87 11.19 35.79
C GLY A 130 3.87 11.04 34.64
N VAL A 131 5.18 11.13 34.94
CA VAL A 131 6.25 10.92 33.95
C VAL A 131 6.24 9.49 33.41
N ASN A 132 5.98 8.48 34.24
CA ASN A 132 5.87 7.10 33.78
C ASN A 132 4.66 6.87 32.86
N VAL A 133 3.53 7.54 33.10
CA VAL A 133 2.37 7.51 32.19
C VAL A 133 2.71 8.16 30.85
N MET A 134 3.49 9.24 30.83
CA MET A 134 3.99 9.83 29.58
C MET A 134 4.91 8.87 28.82
N ALA A 135 5.89 8.26 29.50
CA ALA A 135 6.78 7.27 28.91
C ALA A 135 6.01 6.06 28.34
N ALA A 136 5.04 5.53 29.08
CA ALA A 136 4.18 4.44 28.59
C ALA A 136 3.34 4.88 27.36
N SER A 137 2.89 6.14 27.35
CA SER A 137 2.15 6.70 26.21
C SER A 137 2.98 6.77 24.93
N GLN A 138 4.28 7.10 25.05
CA GLN A 138 5.21 7.03 23.92
C GLN A 138 5.30 5.61 23.36
N VAL A 139 5.40 4.59 24.22
CA VAL A 139 5.42 3.18 23.81
C VAL A 139 4.13 2.79 23.09
N MET A 140 2.97 3.21 23.59
CA MET A 140 1.69 2.96 22.91
C MET A 140 1.64 3.59 21.52
N ILE A 141 2.17 4.82 21.36
CA ILE A 141 2.29 5.48 20.06
C ILE A 141 3.21 4.66 19.13
N VAL A 142 4.33 4.10 19.62
CA VAL A 142 5.19 3.21 18.82
C VAL A 142 4.38 2.03 18.28
N PHE A 143 3.62 1.34 19.11
CA PHE A 143 2.81 0.21 18.66
C PHE A 143 1.76 0.62 17.63
N ALA A 144 1.10 1.77 17.83
CA ALA A 144 0.14 2.29 16.87
C ALA A 144 0.78 2.60 15.51
N LEU A 145 1.89 3.35 15.50
CA LEU A 145 2.57 3.77 14.27
C LEU A 145 3.27 2.59 13.56
N VAL A 146 3.86 1.65 14.29
CA VAL A 146 4.36 0.39 13.72
C VAL A 146 3.21 -0.41 13.10
N GLY A 147 2.06 -0.47 13.77
CA GLY A 147 0.86 -1.10 13.20
C GLY A 147 0.41 -0.44 11.89
N VAL A 148 0.49 0.89 11.76
CA VAL A 148 0.26 1.58 10.48
C VAL A 148 1.23 1.08 9.41
N LEU A 149 2.53 1.02 9.70
CA LEU A 149 3.53 0.55 8.75
C LEU A 149 3.31 -0.92 8.35
N VAL A 150 2.94 -1.78 9.30
CA VAL A 150 2.63 -3.19 9.03
C VAL A 150 1.41 -3.31 8.13
N LEU A 151 0.34 -2.55 8.37
CA LEU A 151 -0.84 -2.57 7.52
C LEU A 151 -0.56 -2.05 6.11
N GLN A 152 0.21 -0.96 5.98
CA GLN A 152 0.59 -0.41 4.68
C GLN A 152 1.53 -1.35 3.91
N ALA A 153 2.47 -2.02 4.59
CA ALA A 153 3.31 -3.05 3.98
C ALA A 153 2.52 -4.29 3.57
N GLY A 154 1.56 -4.72 4.40
CA GLY A 154 0.65 -5.83 4.10
C GLY A 154 -0.22 -5.54 2.88
N LEU A 155 -0.76 -4.31 2.78
CA LEU A 155 -1.52 -3.88 1.61
C LEU A 155 -0.64 -3.88 0.35
N TYR A 156 0.57 -3.32 0.42
CA TYR A 156 1.50 -3.36 -0.70
C TYR A 156 1.80 -4.80 -1.15
N TYR A 157 2.01 -5.72 -0.21
CA TYR A 157 2.24 -7.12 -0.52
C TYR A 157 1.04 -7.78 -1.21
N ALA A 158 -0.17 -7.51 -0.72
CA ALA A 158 -1.41 -8.01 -1.32
C ALA A 158 -1.59 -7.49 -2.75
N GLU A 159 -1.42 -6.18 -2.98
CA GLU A 159 -1.52 -5.57 -4.31
C GLU A 159 -0.45 -6.10 -5.27
N TRP A 160 0.78 -6.27 -4.79
CA TRP A 160 1.87 -6.83 -5.59
C TRP A 160 1.57 -8.28 -6.01
N TYR A 161 1.06 -9.10 -5.09
CA TYR A 161 0.71 -10.49 -5.37
C TYR A 161 -0.44 -10.60 -6.37
N GLU A 162 -1.50 -9.81 -6.20
CA GLU A 162 -2.62 -9.76 -7.15
C GLU A 162 -2.20 -9.31 -8.55
N ASN A 163 -1.33 -8.31 -8.65
CA ASN A 163 -0.83 -7.83 -9.93
C ASN A 163 -0.02 -8.90 -10.65
N LYS A 164 0.81 -9.67 -9.92
CA LYS A 164 1.53 -10.80 -10.49
C LYS A 164 0.59 -11.86 -11.06
N LEU A 165 -0.45 -12.24 -10.32
CA LEU A 165 -1.40 -13.26 -10.78
C LEU A 165 -2.17 -12.80 -12.02
N LYS A 166 -2.57 -11.53 -12.08
CA LYS A 166 -3.22 -10.94 -13.26
C LYS A 166 -2.30 -10.94 -14.48
N GLU A 167 -1.02 -10.60 -14.29
CA GLU A 167 -0.04 -10.64 -15.39
C GLU A 167 0.19 -12.04 -15.93
N GLU A 168 0.21 -13.07 -15.09
CA GLU A 168 0.32 -14.47 -15.51
C GLU A 168 -0.92 -14.90 -16.29
N PHE A 169 -2.12 -14.61 -15.77
CA PHE A 169 -3.38 -14.92 -16.45
C PHE A 169 -3.49 -14.29 -17.84
N TYR A 170 -3.14 -13.00 -17.99
CA TYR A 170 -3.19 -12.34 -19.30
C TYR A 170 -2.15 -12.88 -20.30
N LYS A 171 -1.01 -13.40 -19.81
CA LYS A 171 -0.03 -14.06 -20.68
C LYS A 171 -0.54 -15.40 -21.17
N GLU A 172 -1.18 -16.18 -20.31
CA GLU A 172 -1.81 -17.44 -20.68
C GLU A 172 -2.94 -17.21 -21.69
N GLU A 173 -3.85 -16.25 -21.43
CA GLU A 173 -4.94 -15.91 -22.34
C GLU A 173 -4.42 -15.44 -23.72
N ALA A 174 -3.35 -14.64 -23.75
CA ALA A 174 -2.72 -14.23 -25.00
C ALA A 174 -2.04 -15.39 -25.74
N ALA A 175 -1.43 -16.34 -25.02
CA ALA A 175 -0.82 -17.53 -25.61
C ALA A 175 -1.87 -18.49 -26.17
N GLU A 176 -2.99 -18.68 -25.45
CA GLU A 176 -4.12 -19.48 -25.93
C GLU A 176 -4.78 -18.85 -27.16
N ALA A 177 -4.99 -17.52 -27.15
CA ALA A 177 -5.53 -16.81 -28.31
C ALA A 177 -4.58 -16.89 -29.52
N ALA A 178 -3.27 -16.79 -29.31
CA ALA A 178 -2.28 -16.96 -30.37
C ALA A 178 -2.26 -18.39 -30.93
N ALA A 179 -2.33 -19.40 -30.07
CA ALA A 179 -2.39 -20.81 -30.47
C ALA A 179 -3.70 -21.14 -31.21
N ALA A 180 -4.83 -20.57 -30.77
CA ALA A 180 -6.11 -20.71 -31.46
C ALA A 180 -6.09 -20.05 -32.85
N ALA A 181 -5.50 -18.85 -32.97
CA ALA A 181 -5.32 -18.19 -34.26
C ALA A 181 -4.37 -18.98 -35.19
N GLU A 182 -3.31 -19.59 -34.65
CA GLU A 182 -2.40 -20.44 -35.42
C GLU A 182 -3.08 -21.72 -35.91
N ASN A 183 -3.89 -22.37 -35.06
CA ASN A 183 -4.68 -23.54 -35.46
C ASN A 183 -5.73 -23.19 -36.52
N GLN A 184 -6.44 -22.07 -36.37
CA GLN A 184 -7.40 -21.60 -37.38
C GLN A 184 -6.72 -21.29 -38.71
N ALA A 185 -5.54 -20.65 -38.69
CA ALA A 185 -4.78 -20.38 -39.91
C ALA A 185 -4.33 -21.67 -40.61
N ARG A 186 -3.90 -22.69 -39.85
CA ARG A 186 -3.56 -24.02 -40.40
C ARG A 186 -4.77 -24.74 -40.99
N GLU A 187 -5.91 -24.71 -40.31
CA GLU A 187 -7.16 -25.31 -40.81
C GLU A 187 -7.64 -24.62 -42.10
N GLU A 188 -7.51 -23.30 -42.20
CA GLU A 188 -7.81 -22.55 -43.42
C GLU A 188 -6.84 -22.89 -44.57
N GLU A 189 -5.55 -23.07 -44.27
CA GLU A 189 -4.53 -23.44 -45.25
C GLU A 189 -4.74 -24.88 -45.78
N GLU A 190 -5.09 -25.82 -44.89
CA GLU A 190 -5.44 -27.20 -45.24
C GLU A 190 -6.74 -27.26 -46.07
N ALA A 191 -7.78 -26.52 -45.69
CA ALA A 191 -9.04 -26.47 -46.46
C ALA A 191 -8.86 -25.88 -47.87
N GLN A 192 -7.98 -24.87 -48.02
CA GLN A 192 -7.64 -24.31 -49.33
C GLN A 192 -6.81 -25.27 -50.19
N ALA A 193 -5.93 -26.07 -49.56
CA ALA A 193 -5.17 -27.10 -50.27
C ALA A 193 -6.08 -28.23 -50.80
N GLU A 194 -7.05 -28.67 -49.99
CA GLU A 194 -8.03 -29.70 -50.40
C GLU A 194 -8.94 -29.21 -51.54
N THR A 195 -9.44 -27.98 -51.49
CA THR A 195 -10.26 -27.41 -52.58
C THR A 195 -9.48 -27.26 -53.88
N GLN A 196 -8.20 -26.89 -53.82
CA GLN A 196 -7.34 -26.83 -55.02
C GLN A 196 -7.02 -28.21 -55.60
N GLU A 197 -6.91 -29.26 -54.76
CA GLU A 197 -6.76 -30.63 -55.24
C GLU A 197 -8.06 -31.17 -55.87
N GLU A 198 -9.23 -30.87 -55.30
CA GLU A 198 -10.53 -31.22 -55.89
C GLU A 198 -10.77 -30.52 -57.24
N GLU A 199 -10.48 -29.22 -57.36
CA GLU A 199 -10.59 -28.49 -58.64
C GLU A 199 -9.65 -29.06 -59.71
N LYS A 200 -8.42 -29.43 -59.34
CA LYS A 200 -7.48 -30.10 -60.26
C LYS A 200 -7.96 -31.49 -60.65
N ALA A 201 -8.56 -32.25 -59.73
CA ALA A 201 -9.11 -33.57 -59.99
C ALA A 201 -10.30 -33.50 -60.96
N GLU A 202 -11.24 -32.56 -60.75
CA GLU A 202 -12.39 -32.32 -61.65
C GLU A 202 -11.97 -31.85 -63.04
N ALA A 203 -10.99 -30.92 -63.14
CA ALA A 203 -10.44 -30.47 -64.41
C ALA A 203 -9.78 -31.63 -65.19
N SER A 204 -9.08 -32.53 -64.49
CA SER A 204 -8.47 -33.72 -65.11
C SER A 204 -9.51 -34.75 -65.57
N GLY A 205 -10.59 -34.94 -64.80
CA GLY A 205 -11.70 -35.83 -65.11
C GLY A 205 -12.52 -35.36 -66.31
N SER A 206 -12.77 -34.06 -66.40
CA SER A 206 -13.43 -33.41 -67.55
C SER A 206 -12.61 -33.55 -68.83
N ALA A 207 -11.29 -33.29 -68.77
CA ALA A 207 -10.39 -33.45 -69.90
C ALA A 207 -10.30 -34.91 -70.41
N ARG A 208 -10.42 -35.89 -69.50
CA ARG A 208 -10.41 -37.32 -69.83
C ARG A 208 -11.70 -37.77 -70.51
N LYS A 209 -12.87 -37.26 -70.09
CA LYS A 209 -14.17 -37.47 -70.75
C LYS A 209 -14.18 -36.89 -72.17
N THR A 210 -13.68 -35.67 -72.38
CA THR A 210 -13.64 -35.02 -73.70
C THR A 210 -12.78 -35.78 -74.71
N LYS A 211 -11.63 -36.34 -74.27
CA LYS A 211 -10.78 -37.21 -75.09
C LYS A 211 -11.43 -38.55 -75.43
N GLN A 212 -12.20 -39.15 -74.53
CA GLN A 212 -12.92 -40.41 -74.79
C GLN A 212 -14.08 -40.23 -75.78
N THR A 213 -14.85 -39.14 -75.68
CA THR A 213 -15.92 -38.82 -76.63
C THR A 213 -15.39 -38.50 -78.04
N ALA A 214 -14.22 -37.86 -78.15
CA ALA A 214 -13.58 -37.59 -79.43
C ALA A 214 -13.06 -38.87 -80.12
N ARG A 215 -12.61 -39.87 -79.34
CA ARG A 215 -12.10 -41.14 -79.87
C ARG A 215 -13.22 -42.08 -80.33
N LYS A 216 -14.42 -42.00 -79.72
CA LYS A 216 -15.61 -42.79 -80.09
C LYS A 216 -16.31 -42.30 -81.36
N ARG A 217 -16.07 -41.06 -81.80
CA ARG A 217 -16.60 -40.47 -83.06
C ARG A 217 -15.73 -40.76 -84.29
N LYS A 218 -14.57 -41.38 -84.12
CA LYS A 218 -13.61 -41.71 -85.20
C LYS A 218 -13.53 -43.21 -85.51
N SER A 219 -14.48 -44.00 -85.03
CA SER A 219 -14.66 -45.43 -85.37
C SER A 219 -15.99 -45.64 -86.04
#